data_AF-A0A2N5GGC0-F1
#
_entry.id   AF-A0A2N5GGC0-F1
#
_cell.length_a   1.000
_cell.length_b   1.000
_cell.length_c   1.000
_cell.angle_alpha   90.00
_cell.angle_beta   90.00
_cell.angle_gamma   90.00
#
_symmetry.space_group_name_H-M   'P 1'
#
loop_
_entity.id
_entity.type
_entity.pdbx_description
1 polymer ?
#
loop_
_entity_poly.entity_id
_entity_poly.type
_entity_poly.pdbx_seq_one_letter_code
_entity_poly.pdbx_strand_id
1 'polypeptide(L)'
;MSELQNFIERLLIISKNDEINKQDVMNLLTDDLQNELPINIYFEEKLDLYKALESVESQILKRASMKYKTTTEIAEALNVNQSTISKKLKKYNIKLRNVKL
;
A
#
# COMPACT_ATOMS: atom_id res chain seq x y z
N MET A 1 25.37 7.92 0.16
CA MET A 1 25.62 7.80 1.61
C MET A 1 24.80 8.79 2.44
N SER A 2 24.40 9.95 1.93
CA SER A 2 23.64 10.96 2.71
C SER A 2 22.18 10.60 3.02
N GLU A 3 21.51 9.84 2.15
CA GLU A 3 20.08 9.51 2.33
C GLU A 3 19.83 8.61 3.54
N LEU A 4 20.73 7.64 3.80
CA LEU A 4 20.60 6.74 4.94
C LEU A 4 20.81 7.46 6.26
N GLN A 5 21.77 8.38 6.32
CA GLN A 5 22.04 9.17 7.52
C GLN A 5 20.84 10.05 7.87
N ASN A 6 20.30 10.78 6.88
CA ASN A 6 19.12 11.61 7.07
C ASN A 6 17.90 10.78 7.52
N PHE A 7 17.76 9.57 7.00
CA PHE A 7 16.70 8.65 7.41
C PHE A 7 16.84 8.21 8.87
N ILE A 8 18.05 7.82 9.30
CA ILE A 8 18.34 7.41 10.68
C ILE A 8 18.13 8.58 11.66
N GLU A 9 18.58 9.79 11.31
CA GLU A 9 18.40 10.98 12.14
C GLU A 9 16.92 11.32 12.37
N ARG A 10 16.09 11.27 11.31
CA ARG A 10 14.65 11.49 11.45
C ARG A 10 13.97 10.38 12.28
N LEU A 11 14.42 9.13 12.14
CA LEU A 11 13.89 8.00 12.89
C LEU A 11 14.10 8.17 14.40
N LEU A 12 15.30 8.61 14.79
CA LEU A 12 15.67 8.93 16.18
C LEU A 12 14.81 10.07 16.77
N ILE A 13 14.44 11.06 15.96
CA ILE A 13 13.59 12.18 16.39
C ILE A 13 12.13 11.75 16.61
N ILE A 14 11.64 10.79 15.80
CA ILE A 14 10.24 10.34 15.83
C ILE A 14 10.00 9.26 16.88
N SER A 15 11.00 8.42 17.17
CA SER A 15 10.90 7.42 18.23
C SER A 15 10.78 8.09 19.60
N LYS A 16 9.60 7.97 20.22
CA LYS A 16 9.31 8.55 21.55
C LYS A 16 9.85 7.71 22.72
N ASN A 17 10.32 6.50 22.44
CA ASN A 17 10.80 5.52 23.40
C ASN A 17 12.26 5.16 23.08
N ASP A 18 12.99 4.61 24.05
CA ASP A 18 14.40 4.19 23.91
C ASP A 18 14.64 3.09 22.86
N GLU A 19 13.57 2.47 22.36
CA GLU A 19 13.62 1.48 21.30
C GLU A 19 12.76 1.89 20.10
N ILE A 20 13.40 1.88 18.92
CA ILE A 20 12.72 2.08 17.64
C ILE A 20 11.88 0.82 17.35
N ASN A 21 10.56 1.01 17.32
CA ASN A 21 9.63 -0.06 16.98
C ASN A 21 9.16 0.06 15.52
N LYS A 22 8.53 -1.00 15.00
CA LYS A 22 8.02 -1.05 13.63
C LYS A 22 7.06 0.12 13.30
N GLN A 23 6.30 0.60 14.27
CA GLN A 23 5.37 1.70 14.07
C GLN A 23 6.10 3.03 13.85
N ASP A 24 7.27 3.24 14.47
CA ASP A 24 8.07 4.47 14.28
C ASP A 24 8.61 4.56 12.84
N VAL A 25 9.09 3.43 12.30
CA VAL A 25 9.50 3.32 10.89
C VAL A 25 8.32 3.58 9.96
N MET A 26 7.16 2.98 10.27
CA MET A 26 5.95 3.20 9.48
C MET A 26 5.50 4.66 9.54
N ASN A 27 5.59 5.32 10.70
CA ASN A 27 5.21 6.71 10.89
C ASN A 27 6.12 7.66 10.08
N LEU A 28 7.44 7.46 10.13
CA LEU A 28 8.41 8.22 9.33
C LEU A 28 8.14 8.07 7.83
N LEU A 29 7.87 6.84 7.39
CA LEU A 29 7.49 6.61 6.00
C LEU A 29 6.15 7.30 5.70
N THR A 30 5.13 7.18 6.56
CA THR A 30 3.81 7.77 6.27
C THR A 30 3.72 9.29 6.34
N ASP A 31 4.53 9.97 7.16
CA ASP A 31 4.50 11.44 7.28
C ASP A 31 5.09 12.12 6.03
N ASP A 32 6.13 11.55 5.43
CA ASP A 32 6.64 12.00 4.12
C ASP A 32 5.78 11.48 2.94
N LEU A 33 4.88 10.51 3.18
CA LEU A 33 4.10 9.78 2.15
C LEU A 33 2.59 10.05 2.20
N GLN A 34 2.16 11.23 2.64
CA GLN A 34 0.82 11.72 2.27
C GLN A 34 0.63 11.80 0.74
N ASN A 35 1.73 11.73 -0.03
CA ASN A 35 1.71 11.46 -1.45
C ASN A 35 2.15 10.02 -1.75
N GLU A 36 1.17 9.20 -2.14
CA GLU A 36 1.29 8.02 -3.00
C GLU A 36 2.59 7.21 -2.88
N LEU A 37 2.66 6.32 -1.88
CA LEU A 37 3.64 5.23 -1.86
C LEU A 37 3.76 4.60 -3.26
N PRO A 38 4.95 4.57 -3.90
CA PRO A 38 5.10 4.02 -5.23
C PRO A 38 4.73 2.53 -5.24
N ILE A 39 4.12 2.05 -6.33
CA ILE A 39 3.92 0.61 -6.54
C ILE A 39 5.30 0.01 -6.75
N ASN A 40 5.80 -0.70 -5.73
CA ASN A 40 7.11 -1.34 -5.83
C ASN A 40 6.93 -2.73 -6.45
N ILE A 41 7.52 -2.94 -7.62
CA ILE A 41 7.47 -4.21 -8.33
C ILE A 41 8.78 -4.93 -8.06
N TYR A 42 8.71 -6.03 -7.31
CA TYR A 42 9.85 -6.90 -7.09
C TYR A 42 9.92 -7.92 -8.20
N PHE A 43 11.01 -7.91 -8.95
CA PHE A 43 11.31 -8.94 -9.95
C PHE A 43 12.11 -10.06 -9.28
N GLU A 44 11.60 -11.29 -9.31
CA GLU A 44 12.38 -12.49 -8.99
C GLU A 44 13.47 -12.68 -10.06
N GLU A 45 14.56 -13.41 -9.76
CA GLU A 45 15.64 -13.71 -10.73
C GLU A 45 15.11 -14.35 -12.02
N LYS A 46 14.00 -15.10 -11.91
CA LYS A 46 13.24 -15.59 -13.06
C LYS A 46 11.99 -14.73 -13.25
N LEU A 47 11.98 -13.96 -14.33
CA LEU A 47 10.86 -13.07 -14.67
C LEU A 47 9.61 -13.89 -15.05
N ASP A 48 8.57 -13.83 -14.22
CA ASP A 48 7.24 -14.34 -14.54
C ASP A 48 6.26 -13.18 -14.69
N LEU A 49 5.83 -12.94 -15.94
CA LEU A 49 4.93 -11.85 -16.29
C LEU A 49 3.60 -11.94 -15.53
N TYR A 50 3.05 -13.15 -15.36
CA TYR A 50 1.75 -13.32 -14.72
C TYR A 50 1.82 -13.02 -13.22
N LYS A 51 2.89 -13.46 -12.56
CA LYS A 51 3.14 -13.09 -11.16
C LYS A 51 3.34 -11.59 -10.97
N ALA A 52 4.08 -10.95 -11.87
CA ALA A 52 4.33 -9.50 -11.79
C ALA A 52 3.02 -8.70 -11.94
N LEU A 53 2.19 -9.06 -12.93
CA LEU A 53 0.88 -8.45 -13.13
C LEU A 53 -0.04 -8.67 -11.92
N GLU A 54 -0.04 -9.88 -11.35
CA GLU A 54 -0.82 -10.21 -10.16
C GLU A 54 -0.40 -9.39 -8.93
N SER A 55 0.90 -9.21 -8.73
CA SER A 55 1.47 -8.38 -7.67
C SER A 55 1.04 -6.92 -7.80
N VAL A 56 1.18 -6.35 -8.99
CA VAL A 56 0.76 -4.97 -9.29
C VAL A 56 -0.74 -4.80 -9.06
N GLU A 57 -1.54 -5.73 -9.59
CA GLU A 57 -2.99 -5.68 -9.45
C GLU A 57 -3.43 -5.74 -7.98
N SER A 58 -2.86 -6.64 -7.19
CA SER A 58 -3.15 -6.74 -5.75
C SER A 58 -2.80 -5.45 -5.01
N GLN A 59 -1.68 -4.83 -5.36
CA GLN A 59 -1.24 -3.56 -4.77
C GLN A 59 -2.16 -2.38 -5.10
N ILE A 60 -2.66 -2.29 -6.34
CA ILE A 60 -3.63 -1.27 -6.75
C ILE A 60 -4.94 -1.45 -5.97
N LEU A 61 -5.44 -2.68 -5.90
CA LEU A 61 -6.70 -2.97 -5.21
C LEU A 61 -6.63 -2.73 -3.70
N LYS A 62 -5.49 -3.03 -3.06
CA LYS A 62 -5.26 -2.72 -1.64
C LYS A 62 -5.29 -1.21 -1.38
N ARG A 63 -4.65 -0.41 -2.24
CA ARG A 63 -4.70 1.06 -2.12
C ARG A 63 -6.13 1.57 -2.31
N ALA A 64 -6.83 1.07 -3.32
CA ALA A 64 -8.21 1.46 -3.57
C ALA A 64 -9.15 1.07 -2.40
N SER A 65 -8.98 -0.11 -1.80
CA SER A 65 -9.81 -0.56 -0.67
C SER A 65 -9.56 0.21 0.63
N MET A 66 -8.42 0.89 0.74
CA MET A 66 -8.11 1.81 1.85
C MET A 66 -8.69 3.21 1.63
N LYS A 67 -8.79 3.64 0.36
CA LYS A 67 -9.24 4.98 -0.04
C LYS A 67 -10.77 5.06 -0.16
N TYR A 68 -11.41 4.04 -0.69
CA TYR A 68 -12.85 4.01 -1.00
C TYR A 68 -13.61 3.01 -0.13
N LYS A 69 -14.92 3.25 0.07
CA LYS A 69 -15.74 2.48 1.03
C LYS A 69 -16.46 1.31 0.38
N THR A 70 -16.80 1.43 -0.90
CA THR A 70 -17.64 0.47 -1.63
C THR A 70 -16.94 -0.05 -2.88
N THR A 71 -17.38 -1.23 -3.34
CA THR A 71 -16.89 -1.79 -4.60
C THR A 71 -17.28 -0.95 -5.81
N THR A 72 -18.39 -0.21 -5.74
CA THR A 72 -18.84 0.71 -6.79
C THR A 72 -17.89 1.88 -6.94
N GLU A 73 -17.55 2.56 -5.84
CA GLU A 73 -16.59 3.68 -5.85
C GLU A 73 -15.21 3.24 -6.38
N ILE A 74 -14.74 2.04 -5.99
CA ILE A 74 -13.49 1.49 -6.52
C ILE A 74 -13.59 1.23 -8.02
N ALA A 75 -14.73 0.72 -8.48
CA ALA A 75 -14.94 0.38 -9.89
C ALA A 75 -14.92 1.65 -10.76
N GLU A 76 -15.60 2.70 -10.32
CA GLU A 76 -15.58 4.02 -10.94
C GLU A 76 -14.17 4.61 -10.96
N ALA A 77 -13.48 4.59 -9.81
CA ALA A 77 -12.13 5.13 -9.68
C ALA A 77 -11.09 4.39 -10.55
N LEU A 78 -11.28 3.09 -10.77
CA LEU A 78 -10.39 2.27 -11.60
C LEU A 78 -10.91 2.08 -13.03
N ASN A 79 -12.01 2.73 -13.41
CA ASN A 79 -12.65 2.64 -14.72
C ASN A 79 -12.90 1.19 -15.19
N VAL A 80 -13.47 0.37 -14.30
CA VAL A 80 -13.84 -1.03 -14.57
C VAL A 80 -15.23 -1.32 -14.02
N ASN A 81 -15.79 -2.49 -14.36
CA ASN A 81 -17.08 -2.91 -13.84
C ASN A 81 -17.00 -3.32 -12.35
N GLN A 82 -18.05 -3.02 -11.58
CA GLN A 82 -18.17 -3.40 -10.17
C GLN A 82 -17.98 -4.92 -9.95
N SER A 83 -18.50 -5.75 -10.85
CA SER A 83 -18.36 -7.21 -10.78
C SER A 83 -16.90 -7.67 -10.90
N THR A 84 -16.07 -6.94 -11.66
CA THR A 84 -14.62 -7.17 -11.75
C THR A 84 -13.94 -6.91 -10.42
N ILE A 85 -14.28 -5.80 -9.77
CA ILE A 85 -13.74 -5.45 -8.44
C ILE A 85 -14.13 -6.50 -7.41
N SER A 86 -15.42 -6.88 -7.34
CA SER A 86 -15.90 -7.89 -6.38
C SER A 86 -15.16 -9.22 -6.53
N LYS A 87 -14.95 -9.70 -7.78
CA LYS A 87 -14.20 -10.93 -8.05
C LYS A 87 -12.73 -10.80 -7.65
N LYS A 88 -12.08 -9.69 -7.97
CA LYS A 88 -10.65 -9.48 -7.68
C LYS A 88 -10.37 -9.28 -6.19
N LEU A 89 -11.22 -8.54 -5.45
CA LEU A 89 -11.09 -8.41 -4.00
C LEU A 89 -11.21 -9.78 -3.32
N LYS A 90 -12.13 -10.64 -3.78
CA LYS A 90 -12.25 -12.01 -3.30
C LYS A 90 -11.00 -12.85 -3.65
N LYS A 91 -10.52 -12.77 -4.89
CA LYS A 91 -9.31 -13.48 -5.36
C LYS A 91 -8.10 -13.18 -4.47
N TYR A 92 -7.91 -11.91 -4.10
CA TYR A 92 -6.77 -11.46 -3.30
C TYR A 92 -7.04 -11.39 -1.79
N ASN A 93 -8.22 -11.85 -1.34
CA ASN A 93 -8.65 -11.79 0.05
C ASN A 93 -8.50 -10.37 0.68
N ILE A 94 -8.85 -9.34 -0.10
CA ILE A 94 -8.77 -7.94 0.32
C ILE A 94 -10.12 -7.53 0.92
N LYS A 95 -10.08 -6.97 2.14
CA LYS A 95 -11.25 -6.43 2.82
C LYS A 95 -11.35 -4.93 2.62
N LEU A 96 -12.58 -4.44 2.44
CA LEU A 96 -12.85 -3.00 2.40
C LEU A 96 -12.68 -2.39 3.79
N ARG A 97 -12.29 -1.12 3.82
CA ARG A 97 -12.19 -0.36 5.07
C ARG A 97 -13.58 -0.15 5.67
N ASN A 98 -13.83 -0.77 6.81
CA ASN A 98 -15.03 -0.52 7.60
C ASN A 98 -14.84 0.75 8.43
N VAL A 99 -15.34 1.88 7.95
CA VAL A 99 -15.49 3.08 8.79
C VAL A 99 -16.86 2.96 9.49
N LYS A 100 -16.85 2.56 10.77
CA LYS A 100 -18.04 2.73 11.63
C LYS A 100 -18.28 4.24 11.78
N LEU A 101 -19.51 4.68 11.51
CA LEU A 101 -20.03 5.98 11.92
C LEU A 101 -20.22 6.00 13.44
#